data_AF-A0A2N2JFL8-F1
#
_entry.id   AF-A0A2N2JFL8-F1
#
_cell.length_a   1.000
_cell.length_b   1.000
_cell.length_c   1.000
_cell.angle_alpha   90.00
_cell.angle_beta   90.00
_cell.angle_gamma   90.00
#
_symmetry.space_group_name_H-M   'P 1'
#
loop_
_entity.id
_entity.type
_entity.pdbx_description
1 polymer ?
#
loop_
_entity_poly.entity_id
_entity_poly.type
_entity_poly.pdbx_seq_one_letter_code
_entity_poly.pdbx_strand_id
1 'polypeptide(L)'
;MEQPEVPRRAREAPPDPDRAGAERGPEPDAGQPFTAPDHSRWFQPRDGVESQLDSGGTFSIERAVRPDFGFAFSPSALPYPHSYAPQAIAGRFEAATQRWLPVADKALGRLLAEALTPAGAGAFEVALTGRVPRGDSLFPTPLYGRLVEARATDGAAVRVIAGRGGRTFIAASRPCDVACRVVLDRAPGFDTDAAWVAPEATWRPLLAPTVPDGELPDEALGEVERLRVADLSALDKALAVRAFVQERYAYDPSYLEDAAVARWLRRVTRGRPNVHIAALHAGGGGRHLGRGVCYELGALACELLRRVGIPAAIGQGWVWQGGQLTAPDHLWAMALLPTDHGPRWAPIDPATRDGQALRVSQRPPGDWEPPLAPKDQAAPQSPAWSADDEPRRWEPPEGEAEPPPRWVPRRVGSPAAPAAQGAARGQRQRKTSEKRARRPPRPPVGELMRVVQHLAELSGDRLQGEALYRRCRELLADPEKAAELLEVMGLDDDAS
;
A
#
# COMPACT_ATOMS: atom_id res chain seq x y z
N MET A 1 27.59 5.66 -43.99
CA MET A 1 26.52 4.69 -43.67
C MET A 1 25.76 5.25 -42.49
N GLU A 2 24.71 6.03 -42.76
CA GLU A 2 23.80 6.52 -41.74
C GLU A 2 22.98 5.35 -41.19
N GLN A 3 22.96 5.21 -39.87
CA GLN A 3 22.12 4.22 -39.21
C GLN A 3 20.66 4.69 -39.27
N PRO A 4 19.70 3.80 -39.57
CA PRO A 4 18.30 4.18 -39.58
C PRO A 4 17.81 4.42 -38.15
N GLU A 5 17.32 5.63 -37.87
CA GLU A 5 16.58 5.94 -36.65
C GLU A 5 15.31 5.05 -36.58
N VAL A 6 15.25 4.17 -35.59
CA VAL A 6 14.05 3.37 -35.31
C VAL A 6 13.07 4.24 -34.50
N PRO A 7 11.77 4.28 -34.84
CA PRO A 7 10.81 5.11 -34.13
C PRO A 7 10.65 4.61 -32.69
N ARG A 8 11.01 5.45 -31.71
CA ARG A 8 10.57 5.26 -30.33
C ARG A 8 9.04 5.19 -30.35
N ARG A 9 8.44 4.06 -29.93
CA ARG A 9 7.02 4.07 -29.58
C ARG A 9 6.86 5.15 -28.52
N ALA A 10 6.20 6.24 -28.89
CA ALA A 10 5.87 7.30 -27.96
C ALA A 10 5.23 6.63 -26.74
N ARG A 11 5.79 6.86 -25.55
CA ARG A 11 5.06 6.59 -24.31
C ARG A 11 3.78 7.41 -24.46
N GLU A 12 2.64 6.74 -24.67
CA GLU A 12 1.34 7.39 -24.61
C GLU A 12 1.31 8.09 -23.26
N ALA A 13 1.33 9.43 -23.29
CA ALA A 13 1.23 10.21 -22.08
C ALA A 13 -0.08 9.82 -21.38
N PRO A 14 -0.11 9.77 -20.05
CA PRO A 14 -1.37 9.65 -19.33
C PRO A 14 -2.34 10.73 -19.82
N PRO A 15 -3.65 10.42 -19.92
CA PRO A 15 -4.65 11.46 -20.15
C PRO A 15 -4.51 12.54 -19.07
N ASP A 16 -4.58 13.80 -19.48
CA ASP A 16 -4.47 14.96 -18.57
C ASP A 16 -5.77 15.07 -17.75
N PRO A 17 -5.72 14.85 -16.42
CA PRO A 17 -6.92 14.85 -15.58
C PRO A 17 -7.56 16.25 -15.49
N ASP A 18 -6.78 17.32 -15.70
CA ASP A 18 -7.27 18.71 -15.62
C ASP A 18 -7.85 19.19 -16.98
N ARG A 19 -7.52 18.51 -18.10
CA ARG A 19 -8.12 18.76 -19.41
C ARG A 19 -9.49 18.12 -19.59
N ALA A 20 -9.88 17.19 -18.73
CA ALA A 20 -11.25 16.71 -18.61
C ALA A 20 -12.14 17.76 -17.89
N GLY A 21 -12.05 19.02 -18.31
CA GLY A 21 -12.99 20.05 -17.92
C GLY A 21 -14.35 19.73 -18.52
N ALA A 22 -15.33 19.48 -17.66
CA ALA A 22 -16.77 19.59 -17.94
C ALA A 22 -17.42 18.63 -18.97
N GLU A 23 -16.70 17.69 -19.58
CA GLU A 23 -17.37 16.53 -20.15
C GLU A 23 -17.72 15.61 -18.98
N ARG A 24 -18.99 15.64 -18.57
CA ARG A 24 -19.58 14.69 -17.61
C ARG A 24 -18.94 13.33 -17.87
N GLY A 25 -18.33 12.74 -16.83
CA GLY A 25 -17.86 11.35 -16.90
C GLY A 25 -18.94 10.52 -17.60
N PRO A 26 -18.56 9.58 -18.48
CA PRO A 26 -19.50 8.93 -19.38
C PRO A 26 -20.77 8.60 -18.60
N GLU A 27 -21.93 9.11 -19.06
CA GLU A 27 -23.20 8.61 -18.54
C GLU A 27 -23.04 7.08 -18.50
N PRO A 28 -23.33 6.44 -17.33
CA PRO A 28 -23.18 5.01 -17.19
C PRO A 28 -23.77 4.38 -18.45
N ASP A 29 -23.00 3.50 -19.10
CA ASP A 29 -23.33 2.91 -20.40
C ASP A 29 -24.85 2.75 -20.48
N ALA A 30 -25.51 3.55 -21.32
CA ALA A 30 -26.91 4.01 -21.12
C ALA A 30 -27.98 2.89 -21.10
N GLY A 31 -27.56 1.63 -21.08
CA GLY A 31 -28.37 0.44 -20.91
C GLY A 31 -28.15 -0.38 -19.62
N GLN A 32 -27.16 -0.09 -18.75
CA GLN A 32 -27.02 -0.82 -17.48
C GLN A 32 -27.53 0.02 -16.28
N PRO A 33 -28.66 -0.35 -15.65
CA PRO A 33 -29.15 0.35 -14.48
C PRO A 33 -28.16 0.21 -13.32
N PHE A 34 -27.78 1.34 -12.72
CA PHE A 34 -27.02 1.35 -11.48
C PHE A 34 -27.80 0.59 -10.41
N THR A 35 -27.19 -0.47 -9.88
CA THR A 35 -27.73 -1.19 -8.72
C THR A 35 -26.98 -0.71 -7.49
N ALA A 36 -27.72 -0.15 -6.53
CA ALA A 36 -27.12 0.31 -5.28
C ALA A 36 -26.36 -0.84 -4.60
N PRO A 37 -25.16 -0.57 -4.05
CA PRO A 37 -24.37 -1.61 -3.40
C PRO A 37 -25.10 -2.17 -2.18
N ASP A 38 -25.05 -3.49 -2.03
CA ASP A 38 -25.52 -4.17 -0.81
C ASP A 38 -24.54 -3.89 0.35
N HIS A 39 -24.87 -2.86 1.14
CA HIS A 39 -24.05 -2.41 2.27
C HIS A 39 -23.87 -3.48 3.35
N SER A 40 -24.72 -4.52 3.40
CA SER A 40 -24.54 -5.61 4.38
C SER A 40 -23.22 -6.37 4.18
N ARG A 41 -22.71 -6.41 2.94
CA ARG A 41 -21.44 -7.07 2.59
C ARG A 41 -20.21 -6.37 3.15
N TRP A 42 -20.32 -5.11 3.54
CA TRP A 42 -19.20 -4.39 4.17
C TRP A 42 -18.84 -4.97 5.53
N PHE A 43 -19.82 -5.54 6.24
CA PHE A 43 -19.64 -6.18 7.54
C PHE A 43 -19.53 -7.70 7.43
N GLN A 44 -19.25 -8.25 6.25
CA GLN A 44 -18.99 -9.68 6.12
C GLN A 44 -17.48 -9.96 6.21
N PRO A 45 -17.06 -11.13 6.74
CA PRO A 45 -15.67 -11.56 6.64
C PRO A 45 -15.24 -11.64 5.19
N ARG A 46 -13.98 -11.30 4.93
CA ARG A 46 -13.34 -11.55 3.65
C ARG A 46 -12.21 -12.55 3.79
N ASP A 47 -12.11 -13.41 2.77
CA ASP A 47 -11.05 -14.40 2.61
C ASP A 47 -9.88 -13.86 1.76
N GLY A 48 -9.84 -12.54 1.54
CA GLY A 48 -8.81 -11.85 0.78
C GLY A 48 -9.14 -10.39 0.53
N VAL A 49 -8.19 -9.69 -0.10
CA VAL A 49 -8.36 -8.33 -0.62
C VAL A 49 -8.42 -8.43 -2.14
N GLU A 50 -9.51 -7.93 -2.71
CA GLU A 50 -9.78 -7.98 -4.15
C GLU A 50 -8.95 -6.94 -4.92
N SER A 51 -8.87 -7.09 -6.25
CA SER A 51 -8.30 -6.04 -7.10
C SER A 51 -9.25 -4.85 -7.21
N GLN A 52 -8.72 -3.63 -7.08
CA GLN A 52 -9.47 -2.38 -7.29
C GLN A 52 -9.43 -1.83 -8.74
N LEU A 53 -8.58 -2.37 -9.63
CA LEU A 53 -8.51 -1.89 -11.01
C LEU A 53 -9.62 -2.44 -11.92
N ASP A 54 -10.35 -3.44 -11.39
CA ASP A 54 -11.48 -4.09 -12.06
C ASP A 54 -12.84 -3.48 -11.70
N SER A 55 -12.91 -2.60 -10.69
CA SER A 55 -14.14 -1.83 -10.45
C SER A 55 -14.42 -0.91 -11.64
N GLY A 56 -15.54 -1.15 -12.33
CA GLY A 56 -16.05 -0.26 -13.37
C GLY A 56 -16.25 1.15 -12.84
N GLY A 57 -16.32 2.16 -13.72
CA GLY A 57 -16.36 3.59 -13.37
C GLY A 57 -17.56 4.08 -12.55
N THR A 58 -18.23 3.21 -11.78
CA THR A 58 -19.31 3.50 -10.84
C THR A 58 -18.81 3.93 -9.46
N PHE A 59 -17.49 3.91 -9.22
CA PHE A 59 -16.89 4.19 -7.91
C PHE A 59 -17.40 5.49 -7.28
N SER A 60 -17.37 6.62 -8.00
CA SER A 60 -17.85 7.90 -7.47
C SER A 60 -19.35 7.90 -7.19
N ILE A 61 -20.15 7.19 -8.00
CA ILE A 61 -21.59 7.04 -7.81
C ILE A 61 -21.88 6.22 -6.55
N GLU A 62 -21.20 5.09 -6.38
CA GLU A 62 -21.33 4.23 -5.20
C GLU A 62 -20.95 4.94 -3.91
N ARG A 63 -20.00 5.88 -3.95
CA ARG A 63 -19.55 6.65 -2.78
C ARG A 63 -20.46 7.82 -2.42
N ALA A 64 -21.26 8.31 -3.37
CA ALA A 64 -22.30 9.29 -3.09
C ALA A 64 -23.52 8.68 -2.36
N VAL A 65 -23.69 7.37 -2.39
CA VAL A 65 -24.81 6.69 -1.71
C VAL A 65 -24.58 6.66 -0.20
N ARG A 66 -25.62 7.05 0.55
CA ARG A 66 -25.64 6.97 2.01
C ARG A 66 -25.59 5.52 2.48
N PRO A 67 -24.75 5.19 3.48
CA PRO A 67 -24.66 3.85 4.02
C PRO A 67 -25.93 3.47 4.81
N ASP A 68 -26.43 2.25 4.61
CA ASP A 68 -27.56 1.70 5.38
C ASP A 68 -27.12 1.15 6.75
N PHE A 69 -25.84 0.80 6.86
CA PHE A 69 -25.25 0.15 8.03
C PHE A 69 -23.91 0.80 8.38
N GLY A 70 -23.59 0.80 9.66
CA GLY A 70 -22.39 1.42 10.19
C GLY A 70 -22.55 1.88 11.63
N PHE A 71 -21.54 2.58 12.11
CA PHE A 71 -21.46 3.03 13.48
C PHE A 71 -20.95 4.47 13.55
N ALA A 72 -21.44 5.23 14.52
CA ALA A 72 -20.80 6.43 15.01
C ALA A 72 -20.16 6.12 16.34
N PHE A 73 -19.05 6.78 16.62
CA PHE A 73 -18.25 6.49 17.81
C PHE A 73 -17.69 7.76 18.43
N SER A 74 -17.39 7.65 19.72
CA SER A 74 -16.81 8.72 20.52
C SER A 74 -15.73 8.15 21.46
N PRO A 75 -14.52 8.75 21.50
CA PRO A 75 -14.11 9.98 20.82
C PRO A 75 -13.98 9.82 19.30
N SER A 76 -14.04 10.92 18.54
CA SER A 76 -14.10 10.90 17.07
C SER A 76 -12.81 10.46 16.37
N ALA A 77 -11.71 10.31 17.10
CA ALA A 77 -10.46 9.75 16.61
C ALA A 77 -9.82 8.89 17.70
N LEU A 78 -9.34 7.70 17.31
CA LEU A 78 -8.58 6.83 18.19
C LEU A 78 -7.07 7.01 17.98
N PRO A 79 -6.25 6.82 19.03
CA PRO A 79 -4.80 6.89 18.92
C PRO A 79 -4.25 5.71 18.10
N TYR A 80 -3.04 5.86 17.59
CA TYR A 80 -2.31 4.75 16.98
C TYR A 80 -1.96 3.69 18.05
N PRO A 81 -2.02 2.38 17.76
CA PRO A 81 -2.47 1.73 16.51
C PRO A 81 -3.98 1.44 16.47
N HIS A 82 -4.73 1.83 17.50
CA HIS A 82 -6.17 1.54 17.64
C HIS A 82 -7.04 2.26 16.60
N SER A 83 -6.49 3.25 15.91
CA SER A 83 -7.12 3.88 14.75
C SER A 83 -7.41 2.90 13.60
N TYR A 84 -6.77 1.72 13.56
CA TYR A 84 -6.97 0.74 12.48
C TYR A 84 -7.81 -0.45 12.96
N ALA A 85 -8.78 -0.88 12.16
CA ALA A 85 -9.59 -2.07 12.40
C ALA A 85 -9.60 -2.96 11.15
N PRO A 86 -8.73 -3.99 11.07
CA PRO A 86 -8.63 -4.82 9.87
C PRO A 86 -9.85 -5.73 9.71
N GLN A 87 -10.49 -5.65 8.55
CA GLN A 87 -11.42 -6.68 8.08
C GLN A 87 -10.64 -7.94 7.65
N ALA A 88 -9.51 -7.74 6.98
CA ALA A 88 -8.63 -8.80 6.50
C ALA A 88 -7.15 -8.39 6.67
N ILE A 89 -6.32 -9.38 6.98
CA ILE A 89 -4.85 -9.31 6.89
C ILE A 89 -4.42 -10.40 5.92
N ALA A 90 -3.83 -10.01 4.80
CA ALA A 90 -3.52 -10.90 3.69
C ALA A 90 -2.02 -10.86 3.36
N GLY A 91 -1.36 -12.00 3.57
CA GLY A 91 0.09 -12.14 3.45
C GLY A 91 0.59 -12.74 2.14
N ARG A 92 -0.29 -13.24 1.28
CA ARG A 92 0.11 -13.89 0.02
C ARG A 92 -0.51 -13.16 -1.17
N PHE A 93 0.30 -12.72 -2.11
CA PHE A 93 -0.21 -12.14 -3.35
C PHE A 93 -0.36 -13.22 -4.43
N GLU A 94 -1.50 -13.25 -5.12
CA GLU A 94 -1.79 -14.18 -6.21
C GLU A 94 -1.81 -13.44 -7.55
N ALA A 95 -0.71 -13.51 -8.29
CA ALA A 95 -0.55 -12.80 -9.56
C ALA A 95 -1.57 -13.20 -10.64
N ALA A 96 -2.17 -14.39 -10.58
CA ALA A 96 -3.17 -14.79 -11.57
C ALA A 96 -4.48 -14.01 -11.44
N THR A 97 -4.89 -13.72 -10.20
CA THR A 97 -6.16 -13.05 -9.88
C THR A 97 -5.96 -11.61 -9.40
N GLN A 98 -4.71 -11.20 -9.17
CA GLN A 98 -4.36 -9.90 -8.60
C GLN A 98 -4.97 -9.67 -7.21
N ARG A 99 -5.18 -10.76 -6.46
CA ARG A 99 -5.77 -10.75 -5.11
C ARG A 99 -4.70 -10.96 -4.05
N TRP A 100 -4.92 -10.36 -2.88
CA TRP A 100 -4.19 -10.72 -1.68
C TRP A 100 -4.99 -11.74 -0.89
N LEU A 101 -4.34 -12.83 -0.49
CA LEU A 101 -4.94 -13.95 0.20
C LEU A 101 -4.28 -14.14 1.57
N PRO A 102 -5.00 -14.72 2.55
CA PRO A 102 -4.42 -15.21 3.78
C PRO A 102 -3.28 -16.19 3.50
N VAL A 103 -2.36 -16.30 4.45
CA VAL A 103 -1.32 -17.33 4.43
C VAL A 103 -1.98 -18.69 4.65
N ALA A 104 -1.76 -19.63 3.73
CA ALA A 104 -2.39 -20.96 3.76
C ALA A 104 -1.76 -21.91 4.80
N ASP A 105 -0.53 -21.62 5.23
CA ASP A 105 0.17 -22.40 6.24
C ASP A 105 -0.54 -22.26 7.61
N LYS A 106 -0.97 -23.38 8.19
CA LYS A 106 -1.72 -23.39 9.45
C LYS A 106 -0.88 -22.99 10.66
N ALA A 107 0.41 -23.33 10.68
CA ALA A 107 1.29 -23.02 11.80
C ALA A 107 1.59 -21.52 11.82
N LEU A 108 2.00 -20.97 10.67
CA LEU A 108 2.17 -19.54 10.49
C LEU A 108 0.85 -18.80 10.72
N GLY A 109 -0.28 -19.32 10.22
CA GLY A 109 -1.61 -18.74 10.47
C GLY A 109 -1.97 -18.58 11.94
N ARG A 110 -1.55 -19.51 12.82
CA ARG A 110 -1.72 -19.37 14.27
C ARG A 110 -0.84 -18.27 14.85
N LEU A 111 0.44 -18.23 14.48
CA LEU A 111 1.36 -17.17 14.90
C LEU A 111 0.84 -15.78 14.48
N LEU A 112 0.28 -15.67 13.27
CA LEU A 112 -0.28 -14.43 12.77
C LEU A 112 -1.57 -14.00 13.48
N ALA A 113 -2.36 -14.95 13.98
CA ALA A 113 -3.50 -14.65 14.85
C ALA A 113 -3.04 -14.19 16.25
N GLU A 114 -2.01 -14.82 16.81
CA GLU A 114 -1.40 -14.43 18.07
C GLU A 114 -0.75 -13.03 18.00
N ALA A 115 -0.27 -12.62 16.83
CA ALA A 115 0.29 -11.29 16.59
C ALA A 115 -0.73 -10.14 16.74
N LEU A 116 -2.03 -10.42 16.88
CA LEU A 116 -3.08 -9.45 17.22
C LEU A 116 -3.36 -9.37 18.73
N THR A 117 -2.64 -10.16 19.55
CA THR A 117 -2.83 -10.16 21.01
C THR A 117 -2.24 -8.88 21.62
N PRO A 118 -2.99 -8.18 22.50
CA PRO A 118 -2.48 -6.99 23.17
C PRO A 118 -1.32 -7.32 24.12
N ALA A 119 -0.58 -6.29 24.54
CA ALA A 119 0.49 -6.39 25.53
C ALA A 119 -0.03 -6.46 26.98
N GLY A 120 -1.32 -6.20 27.19
CA GLY A 120 -1.96 -6.27 28.50
C GLY A 120 -3.36 -5.67 28.46
N ALA A 121 -4.12 -5.83 29.54
CA ALA A 121 -5.44 -5.23 29.65
C ALA A 121 -5.35 -3.69 29.63
N GLY A 122 -6.30 -3.06 28.96
CA GLY A 122 -6.52 -1.62 29.03
C GLY A 122 -7.87 -1.28 29.65
N ALA A 123 -8.12 0.02 29.77
CA ALA A 123 -9.30 0.55 30.46
C ALA A 123 -10.00 1.67 29.69
N PHE A 124 -9.47 2.10 28.53
CA PHE A 124 -10.09 3.18 27.78
C PHE A 124 -11.27 2.66 26.98
N GLU A 125 -12.44 3.24 27.21
CA GLU A 125 -13.69 2.84 26.61
C GLU A 125 -14.08 3.73 25.46
N VAL A 126 -14.48 3.11 24.37
CA VAL A 126 -15.05 3.78 23.19
C VAL A 126 -16.51 3.38 23.12
N ALA A 127 -17.38 4.38 23.13
CA ALA A 127 -18.81 4.19 23.01
C ALA A 127 -19.22 4.33 21.55
N LEU A 128 -20.13 3.47 21.10
CA LEU A 128 -20.65 3.46 19.75
C LEU A 128 -22.16 3.30 19.72
N THR A 129 -22.77 3.90 18.72
CA THR A 129 -24.14 3.65 18.28
C THR A 129 -24.10 3.34 16.80
N GLY A 130 -25.05 2.57 16.28
CA GLY A 130 -25.02 2.23 14.86
C GLY A 130 -26.17 1.35 14.46
N ARG A 131 -26.13 0.88 13.22
CA ARG A 131 -27.11 -0.01 12.63
C ARG A 131 -26.40 -1.19 11.98
N VAL A 132 -26.84 -2.40 12.31
CA VAL A 132 -26.26 -3.65 11.81
C VAL A 132 -27.25 -4.40 10.92
N PRO A 133 -26.78 -5.13 9.89
CA PRO A 133 -27.64 -5.96 9.07
C PRO A 133 -28.12 -7.21 9.83
N ARG A 134 -29.10 -7.90 9.25
CA ARG A 134 -29.51 -9.24 9.71
C ARG A 134 -28.37 -10.24 9.52
N GLY A 135 -28.25 -11.17 10.46
CA GLY A 135 -27.25 -12.24 10.43
C GLY A 135 -25.99 -11.85 11.20
N ASP A 136 -24.90 -12.53 10.89
CA ASP A 136 -23.60 -12.35 11.56
C ASP A 136 -22.83 -11.21 10.87
N SER A 137 -22.66 -10.11 11.59
CA SER A 137 -21.91 -8.93 11.14
C SER A 137 -20.55 -8.88 11.82
N LEU A 138 -19.47 -8.92 11.06
CA LEU A 138 -18.12 -8.65 11.55
C LEU A 138 -18.10 -7.23 12.14
N PHE A 139 -17.77 -7.15 13.43
CA PHE A 139 -17.61 -5.88 14.11
C PHE A 139 -16.23 -5.28 13.75
N PRO A 140 -16.13 -3.97 13.47
CA PRO A 140 -14.88 -3.30 13.11
C PRO A 140 -13.97 -3.12 14.34
N THR A 141 -13.53 -4.20 14.97
CA THR A 141 -12.71 -4.16 16.19
C THR A 141 -11.37 -3.42 15.93
N PRO A 142 -11.06 -2.35 16.68
CA PRO A 142 -9.74 -1.72 16.69
C PRO A 142 -8.63 -2.74 16.92
N LEU A 143 -7.47 -2.56 16.31
CA LEU A 143 -6.27 -3.33 16.66
C LEU A 143 -6.04 -3.23 18.17
N TYR A 144 -5.78 -4.37 18.80
CA TYR A 144 -5.61 -4.48 20.25
C TYR A 144 -6.80 -3.94 21.07
N GLY A 145 -8.00 -3.92 20.48
CA GLY A 145 -9.25 -3.63 21.17
C GLY A 145 -10.13 -4.87 21.30
N ARG A 146 -11.17 -4.76 22.11
CA ARG A 146 -12.18 -5.80 22.27
C ARG A 146 -13.57 -5.20 22.44
N LEU A 147 -14.54 -5.76 21.74
CA LEU A 147 -15.96 -5.46 21.98
C LEU A 147 -16.37 -6.14 23.29
N VAL A 148 -16.74 -5.35 24.29
CA VAL A 148 -17.17 -5.86 25.59
C VAL A 148 -18.69 -5.98 25.68
N GLU A 149 -19.41 -5.25 24.83
CA GLU A 149 -20.85 -5.14 24.94
C GLU A 149 -21.48 -4.69 23.63
N ALA A 150 -22.60 -5.32 23.26
CA ALA A 150 -23.50 -4.87 22.21
C ALA A 150 -24.94 -5.15 22.63
N ARG A 151 -25.81 -4.13 22.52
CA ARG A 151 -27.23 -4.23 22.87
C ARG A 151 -28.07 -3.56 21.78
N ALA A 152 -29.18 -4.17 21.40
CA ALA A 152 -30.15 -3.50 20.53
C ALA A 152 -30.83 -2.36 21.28
N THR A 153 -31.05 -1.23 20.62
CA THR A 153 -31.79 -0.08 21.18
C THR A 153 -33.30 -0.17 20.91
N ASP A 154 -33.71 -1.05 19.99
CA ASP A 154 -35.09 -1.21 19.52
C ASP A 154 -35.74 -2.55 19.95
N GLY A 155 -35.13 -3.23 20.94
CA GLY A 155 -35.60 -4.51 21.47
C GLY A 155 -35.32 -5.74 20.60
N ALA A 156 -34.58 -5.61 19.49
CA ALA A 156 -34.15 -6.77 18.71
C ALA A 156 -33.24 -7.71 19.52
N ALA A 157 -33.30 -9.02 19.22
CA ALA A 157 -32.34 -9.97 19.75
C ALA A 157 -30.97 -9.77 19.08
N VAL A 158 -29.98 -9.36 19.87
CA VAL A 158 -28.57 -9.16 19.48
C VAL A 158 -27.67 -9.99 20.38
N ARG A 159 -26.63 -10.61 19.80
CA ARG A 159 -25.60 -11.34 20.55
C ARG A 159 -24.22 -11.05 20.00
N VAL A 160 -23.23 -11.02 20.89
CA VAL A 160 -21.81 -10.96 20.53
C VAL A 160 -21.28 -12.38 20.39
N ILE A 161 -20.59 -12.67 19.28
CA ILE A 161 -20.01 -13.98 18.98
C ILE A 161 -18.51 -13.82 18.75
N ALA A 162 -17.72 -14.63 19.44
CA ALA A 162 -16.29 -14.77 19.16
C ALA A 162 -16.10 -15.67 17.94
N GLY A 163 -15.47 -15.13 16.89
CA GLY A 163 -15.11 -15.85 15.69
C GLY A 163 -13.70 -16.45 15.76
N ARG A 164 -13.34 -17.20 14.72
CA ARG A 164 -11.97 -17.71 14.56
C ARG A 164 -10.98 -16.56 14.38
N GLY A 165 -9.77 -16.72 14.92
CA GLY A 165 -8.69 -15.73 14.77
C GLY A 165 -8.92 -14.41 15.49
N GLY A 166 -9.68 -14.42 16.60
CA GLY A 166 -9.93 -13.23 17.42
C GLY A 166 -10.93 -12.22 16.85
N ARG A 167 -11.57 -12.54 15.71
CA ARG A 167 -12.62 -11.70 15.11
C ARG A 167 -13.85 -11.67 15.99
N THR A 168 -14.53 -10.53 16.07
CA THR A 168 -15.78 -10.40 16.82
C THR A 168 -16.94 -10.14 15.88
N PHE A 169 -18.08 -10.77 16.15
CA PHE A 169 -19.31 -10.64 15.37
C PHE A 169 -20.46 -10.15 16.25
N ILE A 170 -21.35 -9.37 15.66
CA ILE A 170 -22.67 -9.03 16.20
C ILE A 170 -23.68 -9.79 15.35
N ALA A 171 -24.40 -10.74 15.95
CA ALA A 171 -25.48 -11.43 15.28
C ALA A 171 -26.83 -10.81 15.64
N ALA A 172 -27.60 -10.44 14.62
CA ALA A 172 -28.92 -9.82 14.75
C ALA A 172 -29.99 -10.61 13.98
N SER A 173 -31.17 -10.77 14.56
CA SER A 173 -32.29 -11.49 13.93
C SER A 173 -32.94 -10.76 12.75
N ARG A 174 -32.81 -9.43 12.73
CA ARG A 174 -33.28 -8.48 11.71
C ARG A 174 -32.34 -7.27 11.70
N PRO A 175 -32.38 -6.41 10.67
CA PRO A 175 -31.72 -5.11 10.76
C PRO A 175 -32.21 -4.35 11.99
N CYS A 176 -31.28 -3.83 12.80
CA CYS A 176 -31.61 -3.12 14.04
C CYS A 176 -30.51 -2.13 14.43
N ASP A 177 -30.88 -1.16 15.24
CA ASP A 177 -29.96 -0.21 15.81
C ASP A 177 -29.35 -0.78 17.11
N VAL A 178 -28.07 -0.51 17.32
CA VAL A 178 -27.27 -1.09 18.41
C VAL A 178 -26.45 -0.02 19.12
N ALA A 179 -26.31 -0.18 20.43
CA ALA A 179 -25.32 0.51 21.25
C ALA A 179 -24.22 -0.49 21.61
N CYS A 180 -22.96 -0.11 21.41
CA CYS A 180 -21.80 -0.95 21.64
C CYS A 180 -20.77 -0.23 22.54
N ARG A 181 -19.99 -1.03 23.26
CA ARG A 181 -18.82 -0.55 24.02
C ARG A 181 -17.61 -1.38 23.68
N VAL A 182 -16.53 -0.70 23.32
CA VAL A 182 -15.23 -1.28 23.03
C VAL A 182 -14.25 -0.84 24.11
N VAL A 183 -13.42 -1.76 24.59
CA VAL A 183 -12.26 -1.42 25.41
C VAL A 183 -11.02 -1.50 24.55
N LEU A 184 -10.21 -0.45 24.62
CA LEU A 184 -8.87 -0.42 24.03
C LEU A 184 -7.89 -1.01 25.04
N ASP A 185 -7.31 -2.16 24.71
CA ASP A 185 -6.29 -2.80 25.52
C ASP A 185 -4.92 -2.13 25.29
N ARG A 186 -3.90 -2.49 26.09
CA ARG A 186 -2.58 -1.89 25.94
C ARG A 186 -1.92 -2.42 24.66
N ALA A 187 -1.65 -1.52 23.71
CA ALA A 187 -0.89 -1.83 22.50
C ALA A 187 0.54 -2.31 22.85
N PRO A 188 1.13 -3.18 22.02
CA PRO A 188 2.54 -3.53 22.13
C PRO A 188 3.47 -2.32 21.95
N GLY A 189 4.58 -2.32 22.69
CA GLY A 189 5.70 -1.44 22.40
C GLY A 189 6.46 -1.99 21.19
N PHE A 190 6.55 -1.19 20.12
CA PHE A 190 7.27 -1.57 18.90
C PHE A 190 8.70 -0.99 18.85
N ASP A 191 8.99 -0.03 19.71
CA ASP A 191 10.30 0.61 19.88
C ASP A 191 11.08 -0.17 20.96
N THR A 192 11.53 -1.35 20.58
CA THR A 192 12.24 -2.29 21.46
C THR A 192 13.41 -2.92 20.71
N ASP A 193 14.49 -3.23 21.42
CA ASP A 193 15.63 -4.02 20.88
C ASP A 193 15.34 -5.53 20.81
N ALA A 194 14.06 -5.90 20.76
CA ALA A 194 13.64 -7.30 20.74
C ALA A 194 14.14 -8.00 19.48
N ALA A 195 14.81 -9.14 19.67
CA ALA A 195 15.27 -9.97 18.57
C ALA A 195 14.12 -10.82 17.99
N TRP A 196 14.29 -11.25 16.74
CA TRP A 196 13.40 -12.21 16.11
C TRP A 196 13.48 -13.58 16.83
N VAL A 197 12.35 -14.02 17.39
CA VAL A 197 12.27 -15.29 18.15
C VAL A 197 12.14 -16.50 17.22
N ALA A 198 11.77 -16.31 15.95
CA ALA A 198 11.58 -17.39 14.98
C ALA A 198 12.56 -17.29 13.80
N PRO A 199 13.01 -18.43 13.23
CA PRO A 199 13.89 -18.44 12.06
C PRO A 199 13.25 -17.73 10.86
N GLU A 200 14.05 -17.07 10.02
CA GLU A 200 13.60 -16.38 8.81
C GLU A 200 12.75 -17.28 7.88
N ALA A 201 13.08 -18.57 7.81
CA ALA A 201 12.31 -19.55 7.04
C ALA A 201 10.82 -19.61 7.44
N THR A 202 10.50 -19.33 8.71
CA THR A 202 9.13 -19.20 9.21
C THR A 202 8.38 -18.08 8.51
N TRP A 203 9.06 -16.97 8.25
CA TRP A 203 8.49 -15.74 7.70
C TRP A 203 8.59 -15.64 6.19
N ARG A 204 9.24 -16.61 5.52
CA ARG A 204 9.46 -16.60 4.07
C ARG A 204 8.22 -16.24 3.25
N PRO A 205 6.99 -16.75 3.53
CA PRO A 205 5.80 -16.35 2.78
C PRO A 205 5.48 -14.85 2.87
N LEU A 206 5.84 -14.20 3.97
CA LEU A 206 5.64 -12.78 4.24
C LEU A 206 6.84 -11.92 3.85
N LEU A 207 7.94 -12.52 3.41
CA LEU A 207 9.13 -11.85 2.87
C LEU A 207 9.20 -11.94 1.34
N ALA A 208 8.35 -12.77 0.72
CA ALA A 208 8.36 -12.99 -0.72
C ALA A 208 7.95 -11.72 -1.49
N PRO A 209 8.80 -11.18 -2.38
CA PRO A 209 8.46 -10.07 -3.26
C PRO A 209 7.26 -10.42 -4.15
N THR A 210 6.45 -9.42 -4.47
CA THR A 210 5.28 -9.54 -5.35
C THR A 210 5.56 -9.06 -6.77
N VAL A 211 6.64 -8.30 -6.97
CA VAL A 211 7.12 -7.85 -8.29
C VAL A 211 8.58 -8.21 -8.52
N PRO A 212 9.03 -8.38 -9.77
CA PRO A 212 10.44 -8.44 -10.12
C PRO A 212 11.11 -7.06 -10.01
N ASP A 213 12.42 -7.03 -9.76
CA ASP A 213 13.20 -5.79 -9.59
C ASP A 213 13.13 -4.86 -10.81
N GLY A 214 13.05 -5.44 -12.02
CA GLY A 214 12.91 -4.68 -13.25
C GLY A 214 11.59 -3.89 -13.36
N GLU A 215 10.66 -4.06 -12.42
CA GLU A 215 9.39 -3.34 -12.37
C GLU A 215 9.33 -2.24 -11.30
N LEU A 216 10.37 -2.12 -10.47
CA LEU A 216 10.52 -1.04 -9.51
C LEU A 216 11.43 0.08 -10.05
N PRO A 217 11.15 1.36 -9.72
CA PRO A 217 12.06 2.47 -9.97
C PRO A 217 13.42 2.23 -9.31
N ASP A 218 14.49 2.69 -9.97
CA ASP A 218 15.86 2.58 -9.44
C ASP A 218 16.00 3.20 -8.05
N GLU A 219 15.30 4.31 -7.83
CA GLU A 219 15.30 5.00 -6.55
C GLU A 219 14.70 4.16 -5.42
N ALA A 220 13.60 3.45 -5.68
CA ALA A 220 12.98 2.56 -4.69
C ALA A 220 13.87 1.35 -4.36
N LEU A 221 14.54 0.79 -5.36
CA LEU A 221 15.53 -0.28 -5.13
C LEU A 221 16.75 0.22 -4.37
N GLY A 222 17.22 1.43 -4.68
CA GLY A 222 18.32 2.07 -3.97
C GLY A 222 17.99 2.27 -2.49
N GLU A 223 16.76 2.71 -2.18
CA GLU A 223 16.30 2.86 -0.80
C GLU A 223 16.19 1.52 -0.07
N VAL A 224 15.70 0.47 -0.74
CA VAL A 224 15.68 -0.89 -0.19
C VAL A 224 17.09 -1.34 0.21
N GLU A 225 18.07 -1.23 -0.70
CA GLU A 225 19.43 -1.66 -0.42
C GLU A 225 20.07 -0.85 0.72
N ARG A 226 19.83 0.47 0.74
CA ARG A 226 20.25 1.36 1.82
C ARG A 226 19.70 0.90 3.18
N LEU A 227 18.40 0.62 3.26
CA LEU A 227 17.75 0.20 4.49
C LEU A 227 18.13 -1.22 4.94
N ARG A 228 18.42 -2.13 4.01
CA ARG A 228 18.87 -3.49 4.35
C ARG A 228 20.16 -3.47 5.15
N VAL A 229 21.12 -2.63 4.74
CA VAL A 229 22.45 -2.55 5.35
C VAL A 229 22.56 -1.52 6.47
N ALA A 230 21.53 -0.68 6.65
CA ALA A 230 21.49 0.28 7.72
C ALA A 230 21.36 -0.43 9.08
N ASP A 231 22.16 0.04 10.04
CA ASP A 231 22.07 -0.36 11.45
C ASP A 231 20.90 0.39 12.10
N LEU A 232 19.69 -0.07 11.77
CA LEU A 232 18.41 0.49 12.21
C LEU A 232 17.56 -0.63 12.79
N SER A 233 16.72 -0.28 13.77
CA SER A 233 15.71 -1.20 14.29
C SER A 233 14.71 -1.60 13.19
N ALA A 234 13.98 -2.70 13.40
CA ALA A 234 12.94 -3.11 12.47
C ALA A 234 11.82 -2.05 12.35
N LEU A 235 11.51 -1.35 13.44
CA LEU A 235 10.56 -0.25 13.46
C LEU A 235 11.09 0.91 12.60
N ASP A 236 12.32 1.35 12.82
CA ASP A 236 12.91 2.47 12.07
C ASP A 236 12.98 2.20 10.56
N LYS A 237 13.32 0.97 10.18
CA LYS A 237 13.26 0.54 8.77
C LYS A 237 11.83 0.62 8.23
N ALA A 238 10.83 0.20 9.00
CA ALA A 238 9.43 0.28 8.59
C ALA A 238 8.94 1.73 8.44
N LEU A 239 9.31 2.61 9.36
CA LEU A 239 8.99 4.04 9.32
C LEU A 239 9.72 4.75 8.19
N ALA A 240 10.96 4.36 7.89
CA ALA A 240 11.69 4.88 6.73
C ALA A 240 11.03 4.46 5.41
N VAL A 241 10.53 3.23 5.30
CA VAL A 241 9.71 2.81 4.15
C VAL A 241 8.44 3.67 4.03
N ARG A 242 7.72 3.92 5.14
CA ARG A 242 6.55 4.81 5.14
C ARG A 242 6.91 6.20 4.62
N ALA A 243 7.95 6.81 5.19
CA ALA A 243 8.40 8.15 4.84
C ALA A 243 8.84 8.25 3.38
N PHE A 244 9.60 7.26 2.89
CA PHE A 244 9.99 7.20 1.48
C PHE A 244 8.77 7.17 0.54
N VAL A 245 7.75 6.38 0.86
CA VAL A 245 6.54 6.33 0.04
C VAL A 245 5.79 7.66 0.09
N GLN A 246 5.61 8.25 1.28
CA GLN A 246 4.96 9.55 1.46
C GLN A 246 5.68 10.68 0.71
N GLU A 247 7.00 10.64 0.65
CA GLU A 247 7.82 11.67 -0.01
C GLU A 247 7.86 11.51 -1.53
N ARG A 248 7.99 10.27 -2.03
CA ARG A 248 8.31 9.99 -3.44
C ARG A 248 7.10 9.60 -4.28
N TYR A 249 5.95 9.36 -3.66
CA TYR A 249 4.71 8.99 -4.32
C TYR A 249 3.58 9.94 -3.92
N ALA A 250 2.69 10.23 -4.85
CA ALA A 250 1.56 11.11 -4.57
C ALA A 250 0.26 10.31 -4.41
N TYR A 251 -0.55 10.74 -3.44
CA TYR A 251 -1.93 10.29 -3.33
C TYR A 251 -2.78 10.91 -4.45
N ASP A 252 -3.39 10.07 -5.29
CA ASP A 252 -4.13 10.48 -6.48
C ASP A 252 -5.33 9.55 -6.74
N PRO A 253 -6.57 10.02 -6.50
CA PRO A 253 -7.78 9.23 -6.72
C PRO A 253 -8.30 9.25 -8.16
N SER A 254 -7.64 9.99 -9.07
CA SER A 254 -8.17 10.27 -10.42
C SER A 254 -8.57 9.02 -11.19
N TYR A 255 -7.85 7.90 -11.05
CA TYR A 255 -8.17 6.68 -11.79
C TYR A 255 -9.41 5.94 -11.28
N LEU A 256 -9.85 6.21 -10.05
CA LEU A 256 -11.13 5.74 -9.53
C LEU A 256 -12.28 6.66 -9.98
N GLU A 257 -11.99 7.92 -10.26
CA GLU A 257 -12.96 8.96 -10.57
C GLU A 257 -13.16 9.13 -12.10
N ASP A 258 -12.14 8.82 -12.91
CA ASP A 258 -12.14 8.94 -14.37
C ASP A 258 -11.94 7.59 -15.06
N ALA A 259 -13.00 7.13 -15.76
CA ALA A 259 -12.99 5.90 -16.53
C ALA A 259 -11.95 5.88 -17.67
N ALA A 260 -11.54 7.04 -18.22
CA ALA A 260 -10.49 7.13 -19.22
C ALA A 260 -9.12 6.79 -18.63
N VAL A 261 -8.80 7.34 -17.45
CA VAL A 261 -7.58 6.98 -16.71
C VAL A 261 -7.59 5.50 -16.35
N ALA A 262 -8.71 4.97 -15.85
CA ALA A 262 -8.85 3.54 -15.53
C ALA A 262 -8.61 2.63 -16.75
N ARG A 263 -9.20 2.98 -17.91
CA ARG A 263 -8.99 2.23 -19.18
C ARG A 263 -7.55 2.29 -19.65
N TRP A 264 -6.90 3.45 -19.51
CA TRP A 264 -5.50 3.61 -19.85
C TRP A 264 -4.61 2.75 -18.94
N LEU A 265 -4.81 2.80 -17.61
CA LEU A 265 -4.09 1.97 -16.65
C LEU A 265 -4.20 0.48 -16.97
N ARG A 266 -5.43 -0.04 -17.14
CA ARG A 266 -5.64 -1.46 -17.51
C ARG A 266 -4.91 -1.88 -18.78
N ARG A 267 -4.73 -0.96 -19.74
CA ARG A 267 -4.01 -1.23 -20.99
C ARG A 267 -2.51 -1.30 -20.75
N VAL A 268 -1.94 -0.33 -20.03
CA VAL A 268 -0.48 -0.21 -19.86
C VAL A 268 0.07 -1.18 -18.82
N THR A 269 -0.76 -1.67 -17.88
CA THR A 269 -0.37 -2.65 -16.86
C THR A 269 -0.69 -4.09 -17.24
N ARG A 270 -1.20 -4.33 -18.45
CA ARG A 270 -1.62 -5.67 -18.88
C ARG A 270 -0.47 -6.67 -18.86
N GLY A 271 -0.70 -7.81 -18.20
CA GLY A 271 0.28 -8.91 -18.11
C GLY A 271 1.44 -8.64 -17.16
N ARG A 272 1.37 -7.59 -16.34
CA ARG A 272 2.34 -7.32 -15.28
C ARG A 272 2.07 -8.25 -14.08
N PRO A 273 3.11 -8.73 -13.37
CA PRO A 273 2.96 -9.60 -12.21
C PRO A 273 2.07 -9.00 -11.12
N ASN A 274 2.26 -7.72 -10.80
CA ASN A 274 1.40 -6.95 -9.92
C ASN A 274 0.92 -5.69 -10.65
N VAL A 275 -0.33 -5.70 -11.11
CA VAL A 275 -0.90 -4.62 -11.92
C VAL A 275 -1.07 -3.33 -11.13
N HIS A 276 -1.20 -3.41 -9.80
CA HIS A 276 -1.39 -2.25 -8.92
C HIS A 276 -0.10 -1.45 -8.75
N ILE A 277 1.01 -2.13 -8.44
CA ILE A 277 2.33 -1.48 -8.39
C ILE A 277 2.72 -0.97 -9.79
N ALA A 278 2.38 -1.70 -10.85
CA ALA A 278 2.59 -1.21 -12.21
C ALA A 278 1.74 0.03 -12.53
N ALA A 279 0.49 0.10 -12.07
CA ALA A 279 -0.40 1.24 -12.24
C ALA A 279 0.12 2.47 -11.52
N LEU A 280 0.57 2.29 -10.27
CA LEU A 280 1.22 3.32 -9.47
C LEU A 280 2.36 4.01 -10.25
N HIS A 281 3.29 3.22 -10.78
CA HIS A 281 4.45 3.74 -11.52
C HIS A 281 4.07 4.29 -12.90
N ALA A 282 3.00 3.79 -13.53
CA ALA A 282 2.52 4.37 -14.78
C ALA A 282 2.10 5.83 -14.59
N GLY A 283 1.51 6.17 -13.43
CA GLY A 283 1.17 7.54 -13.04
C GLY A 283 2.36 8.42 -12.64
N GLY A 284 3.59 7.90 -12.67
CA GLY A 284 4.80 8.66 -12.33
C GLY A 284 5.04 9.88 -13.23
N GLY A 285 5.78 10.85 -12.71
CA GLY A 285 6.16 12.08 -13.42
C GLY A 285 7.52 12.61 -12.96
N GLY A 286 7.86 13.85 -13.31
CA GLY A 286 9.16 14.44 -12.94
C GLY A 286 9.39 14.57 -11.43
N ARG A 287 8.32 14.82 -10.65
CA ARG A 287 8.40 15.04 -9.19
C ARG A 287 8.21 13.78 -8.35
N HIS A 288 7.32 12.88 -8.77
CA HIS A 288 6.94 11.69 -8.00
C HIS A 288 7.14 10.44 -8.86
N LEU A 289 7.64 9.37 -8.25
CA LEU A 289 7.90 8.08 -8.89
C LEU A 289 6.60 7.37 -9.32
N GLY A 290 5.49 7.69 -8.68
CA GLY A 290 4.19 7.11 -8.98
C GLY A 290 3.03 7.87 -8.32
N ARG A 291 1.81 7.51 -8.72
CA ARG A 291 0.55 8.10 -8.24
C ARG A 291 -0.51 7.03 -8.05
N GLY A 292 -1.15 7.00 -6.89
CA GLY A 292 -2.16 6.00 -6.56
C GLY A 292 -2.89 6.35 -5.26
N VAL A 293 -3.76 5.46 -4.80
CA VAL A 293 -4.50 5.66 -3.54
C VAL A 293 -3.97 4.73 -2.45
N CYS A 294 -4.67 4.64 -1.32
CA CYS A 294 -4.31 3.77 -0.22
C CYS A 294 -3.98 2.32 -0.64
N TYR A 295 -4.66 1.78 -1.66
CA TYR A 295 -4.36 0.47 -2.22
C TYR A 295 -2.94 0.37 -2.77
N GLU A 296 -2.61 1.16 -3.79
CA GLU A 296 -1.30 1.08 -4.44
C GLU A 296 -0.16 1.48 -3.50
N LEU A 297 -0.39 2.53 -2.69
CA LEU A 297 0.62 3.01 -1.75
C LEU A 297 0.87 1.96 -0.66
N GLY A 298 -0.18 1.38 -0.08
CA GLY A 298 -0.06 0.29 0.90
C GLY A 298 0.56 -0.98 0.29
N ALA A 299 0.21 -1.32 -0.96
CA ALA A 299 0.83 -2.42 -1.70
C ALA A 299 2.33 -2.21 -1.94
N LEU A 300 2.74 -0.99 -2.32
CA LEU A 300 4.14 -0.65 -2.47
C LEU A 300 4.87 -0.67 -1.12
N ALA A 301 4.31 -0.09 -0.05
CA ALA A 301 4.94 -0.14 1.26
C ALA A 301 5.13 -1.60 1.73
N CYS A 302 4.13 -2.47 1.53
CA CYS A 302 4.28 -3.89 1.79
C CYS A 302 5.43 -4.51 0.97
N GLU A 303 5.49 -4.25 -0.33
CA GLU A 303 6.58 -4.73 -1.19
C GLU A 303 7.97 -4.30 -0.68
N LEU A 304 8.12 -3.02 -0.31
CA LEU A 304 9.39 -2.48 0.18
C LEU A 304 9.75 -3.06 1.56
N LEU A 305 8.80 -3.18 2.48
CA LEU A 305 8.98 -3.83 3.79
C LEU A 305 9.55 -5.25 3.63
N ARG A 306 8.96 -6.05 2.73
CA ARG A 306 9.43 -7.41 2.46
C ARG A 306 10.87 -7.45 1.99
N ARG A 307 11.22 -6.54 1.09
CA ARG A 307 12.56 -6.47 0.50
C ARG A 307 13.61 -5.98 1.48
N VAL A 308 13.25 -5.13 2.44
CA VAL A 308 14.15 -4.73 3.53
C VAL A 308 14.27 -5.77 4.65
N GLY A 309 13.61 -6.93 4.49
CA GLY A 309 13.70 -8.05 5.43
C GLY A 309 12.65 -8.02 6.54
N ILE A 310 11.61 -7.19 6.44
CA ILE A 310 10.51 -7.11 7.41
C ILE A 310 9.34 -7.96 6.89
N PRO A 311 8.92 -9.02 7.63
CA PRO A 311 7.74 -9.79 7.26
C PRO A 311 6.50 -8.88 7.22
N ALA A 312 5.85 -8.82 6.05
CA ALA A 312 4.76 -7.87 5.83
C ALA A 312 3.56 -8.49 5.12
N ALA A 313 2.39 -7.95 5.42
CA ALA A 313 1.10 -8.27 4.82
C ALA A 313 0.36 -6.98 4.44
N ILE A 314 -0.79 -7.12 3.80
CA ILE A 314 -1.73 -6.03 3.58
C ILE A 314 -2.87 -6.11 4.61
N GLY A 315 -3.19 -4.98 5.23
CA GLY A 315 -4.41 -4.79 6.00
C GLY A 315 -5.44 -4.04 5.15
N GLN A 316 -6.67 -4.56 5.08
CA GLN A 316 -7.82 -3.85 4.51
C GLN A 316 -8.89 -3.78 5.59
N GLY A 317 -9.52 -2.61 5.80
CA GLY A 317 -10.48 -2.45 6.87
C GLY A 317 -10.93 -1.01 7.09
N TRP A 318 -11.36 -0.73 8.32
CA TRP A 318 -11.85 0.57 8.73
C TRP A 318 -10.75 1.38 9.43
N VAL A 319 -10.85 2.69 9.31
CA VAL A 319 -10.07 3.63 10.12
C VAL A 319 -11.02 4.35 11.08
N TRP A 320 -10.74 4.26 12.38
CA TRP A 320 -11.47 4.91 13.47
C TRP A 320 -11.11 6.40 13.57
N GLN A 321 -11.52 7.14 12.54
CA GLN A 321 -11.29 8.56 12.41
C GLN A 321 -12.53 9.29 11.83
N GLY A 322 -12.85 10.45 12.41
CA GLY A 322 -13.99 11.27 12.03
C GLY A 322 -15.33 10.83 12.65
N GLY A 323 -15.29 9.98 13.68
CA GLY A 323 -16.47 9.56 14.44
C GLY A 323 -17.48 8.67 13.69
N GLN A 324 -17.11 8.14 12.51
CA GLN A 324 -17.97 7.32 11.65
C GLN A 324 -17.23 6.10 11.09
N LEU A 325 -17.87 4.93 11.11
CA LEU A 325 -17.40 3.66 10.55
C LEU A 325 -18.47 3.09 9.62
N THR A 326 -18.18 3.05 8.31
CA THR A 326 -19.14 2.61 7.29
C THR A 326 -18.55 1.45 6.49
N ALA A 327 -17.80 1.75 5.42
CA ALA A 327 -17.16 0.76 4.57
C ALA A 327 -15.71 0.47 5.04
N PRO A 328 -15.22 -0.77 4.86
CA PRO A 328 -13.82 -1.14 5.05
C PRO A 328 -12.99 -0.75 3.81
N ASP A 329 -12.90 0.54 3.54
CA ASP A 329 -12.42 1.09 2.27
C ASP A 329 -10.98 1.58 2.29
N HIS A 330 -10.27 1.38 3.40
CA HIS A 330 -8.87 1.74 3.54
C HIS A 330 -7.97 0.52 3.45
N LEU A 331 -6.79 0.70 2.88
CA LEU A 331 -5.77 -0.32 2.75
C LEU A 331 -4.42 0.25 3.17
N TRP A 332 -3.69 -0.51 3.97
CA TRP A 332 -2.38 -0.13 4.49
C TRP A 332 -1.47 -1.37 4.55
N ALA A 333 -0.16 -1.16 4.73
CA ALA A 333 0.75 -2.26 4.97
C ALA A 333 0.73 -2.65 6.47
N MET A 334 0.86 -3.94 6.75
CA MET A 334 1.02 -4.47 8.09
C MET A 334 2.44 -5.01 8.21
N ALA A 335 3.28 -4.39 9.04
CA ALA A 335 4.59 -4.92 9.39
C ALA A 335 4.44 -5.84 10.60
N LEU A 336 5.00 -7.03 10.53
CA LEU A 336 5.19 -7.86 11.71
C LEU A 336 6.51 -7.40 12.33
N LEU A 337 6.48 -6.89 13.56
CA LEU A 337 7.65 -6.36 14.26
C LEU A 337 7.93 -7.18 15.52
N PRO A 338 9.21 -7.42 15.88
CA PRO A 338 9.53 -8.05 17.15
C PRO A 338 9.16 -7.10 18.30
N THR A 339 8.67 -7.68 19.41
CA THR A 339 8.36 -6.97 20.65
C THR A 339 8.69 -7.89 21.83
N ASP A 340 8.69 -7.35 23.06
CA ASP A 340 8.87 -8.15 24.29
C ASP A 340 7.81 -9.24 24.49
N HIS A 341 6.69 -9.16 23.77
CA HIS A 341 5.61 -10.15 23.80
C HIS A 341 5.64 -11.10 22.59
N GLY A 342 6.75 -11.11 21.84
CA GLY A 342 6.90 -11.77 20.55
C GLY A 342 6.45 -10.90 19.38
N PRO A 343 6.40 -11.42 18.15
CA PRO A 343 6.04 -10.65 16.98
C PRO A 343 4.63 -10.06 17.05
N ARG A 344 4.46 -8.79 16.69
CA ARG A 344 3.19 -8.06 16.71
C ARG A 344 2.96 -7.25 15.46
N TRP A 345 1.70 -7.10 15.11
CA TRP A 345 1.28 -6.39 13.92
C TRP A 345 1.27 -4.87 14.11
N ALA A 346 2.09 -4.16 13.35
CA ALA A 346 2.14 -2.70 13.30
C ALA A 346 1.58 -2.18 11.96
N PRO A 347 0.56 -1.31 11.98
CA PRO A 347 0.13 -0.59 10.78
C PRO A 347 1.21 0.35 10.26
N ILE A 348 1.62 0.16 9.01
CA ILE A 348 2.50 1.05 8.25
C ILE A 348 1.66 1.65 7.12
N ASP A 349 1.09 2.82 7.37
CA ASP A 349 0.20 3.49 6.44
C ASP A 349 0.92 4.65 5.72
N PRO A 350 1.28 4.49 4.44
CA PRO A 350 1.87 5.55 3.64
C PRO A 350 0.82 6.52 3.07
N ALA A 351 -0.47 6.19 3.16
CA ALA A 351 -1.56 7.01 2.67
C ALA A 351 -2.12 7.88 3.80
N THR A 352 -1.25 8.55 4.54
CA THR A 352 -1.63 9.48 5.62
C THR A 352 -1.18 10.90 5.32
N ARG A 353 -1.82 11.87 5.98
CA ARG A 353 -1.38 13.25 6.08
C ARG A 353 -1.72 13.74 7.48
N ASP A 354 -0.75 14.32 8.17
CA ASP A 354 -0.90 14.82 9.55
C ASP A 354 -1.43 13.72 10.50
N GLY A 355 -0.97 12.48 10.32
CA GLY A 355 -1.38 11.29 11.06
C GLY A 355 -2.78 10.78 10.71
N GLN A 356 -3.46 11.38 9.74
CA GLN A 356 -4.81 11.03 9.31
C GLN A 356 -4.79 10.22 8.03
N ALA A 357 -5.55 9.12 7.98
CA ALA A 357 -5.69 8.31 6.79
C ALA A 357 -6.38 9.09 5.66
N LEU A 358 -5.73 9.18 4.51
CA LEU A 358 -6.28 9.70 3.28
C LEU A 358 -7.24 8.67 2.70
N ARG A 359 -8.50 9.07 2.56
CA ARG A 359 -9.57 8.25 1.99
C ARG A 359 -10.05 8.89 0.70
N VAL A 360 -10.29 8.08 -0.32
CA VAL A 360 -10.83 8.55 -1.59
C VAL A 360 -12.27 9.00 -1.38
N SER A 361 -12.59 10.29 -1.49
CA SER A 361 -13.94 10.88 -1.33
C SER A 361 -14.71 10.47 -0.04
N GLN A 362 -15.03 11.45 0.81
CA GLN A 362 -15.82 11.17 2.01
C GLN A 362 -17.24 10.73 1.62
N ARG A 363 -17.66 9.56 2.11
CA ARG A 363 -19.07 9.13 2.02
C ARG A 363 -19.92 10.04 2.91
N PRO A 364 -21.18 10.34 2.54
CA PRO A 364 -22.08 10.98 3.47
C PRO A 364 -22.20 10.13 4.76
N PRO A 365 -22.30 10.77 5.94
CA PRO A 365 -22.48 10.04 7.19
C PRO A 365 -23.80 9.28 7.18
N GLY A 366 -23.86 8.20 7.96
CA GLY A 366 -25.12 7.52 8.24
C GLY A 366 -26.01 8.33 9.19
N ASP A 367 -27.22 7.82 9.43
CA ASP A 367 -28.23 8.47 10.28
C ASP A 367 -28.02 8.27 11.79
N TRP A 368 -26.87 7.72 12.18
CA TRP A 368 -26.53 7.43 13.57
C TRP A 368 -25.58 8.48 14.15
N GLU A 369 -25.90 8.95 15.35
CA GLU A 369 -25.17 10.01 16.04
C GLU A 369 -24.20 9.44 17.09
N PRO A 370 -22.97 9.97 17.19
CA PRO A 370 -22.00 9.48 18.17
C PRO A 370 -22.53 9.70 19.59
N PRO A 371 -22.36 8.72 20.50
CA PRO A 371 -22.70 8.90 21.89
C PRO A 371 -21.83 9.99 22.53
N LEU A 372 -22.30 10.57 23.63
CA LEU A 372 -21.49 11.50 24.43
C LEU A 372 -20.20 10.81 24.88
N ALA A 373 -19.07 11.49 24.67
CA ALA A 373 -17.77 10.99 25.13
C ALA A 373 -17.79 10.80 26.66
N PRO A 374 -17.23 9.69 27.19
CA PRO A 374 -16.95 9.59 28.61
C PRO A 374 -16.02 10.74 29.03
N LYS A 375 -16.49 11.61 29.92
CA LYS A 375 -15.75 12.84 30.29
C LYS A 375 -14.49 12.60 31.13
N ASP A 376 -14.39 11.42 31.76
CA ASP A 376 -13.44 11.18 32.85
C ASP A 376 -12.33 10.17 32.48
N GLN A 377 -12.16 9.85 31.19
CA GLN A 377 -11.16 8.88 30.74
C GLN A 377 -10.06 9.56 29.93
N ALA A 378 -8.81 9.43 30.37
CA ALA A 378 -7.66 9.83 29.57
C ALA A 378 -7.49 8.86 28.39
N ALA A 379 -7.50 9.37 27.16
CA ALA A 379 -7.21 8.58 25.98
C ALA A 379 -5.78 8.00 26.06
N PRO A 380 -5.54 6.77 25.57
CA PRO A 380 -4.20 6.27 25.38
C PRO A 380 -3.41 7.25 24.53
N GLN A 381 -2.16 7.52 24.90
CA GLN A 381 -1.30 8.37 24.10
C GLN A 381 -0.81 7.58 22.88
N SER A 382 -0.85 8.22 21.71
CA SER A 382 -0.15 7.70 20.54
C SER A 382 1.36 7.66 20.83
N PRO A 383 2.08 6.62 20.39
CA PRO A 383 3.54 6.60 20.48
C PRO A 383 4.15 7.80 19.74
N ALA A 384 5.25 8.37 20.25
CA ALA A 384 5.87 9.57 19.68
C ALA A 384 6.23 9.37 18.19
N TRP A 385 6.78 8.22 17.83
CA TRP A 385 7.16 7.86 16.46
C TRP A 385 5.97 7.68 15.50
N SER A 386 4.75 7.53 16.02
CA SER A 386 3.56 7.32 15.19
C SER A 386 3.02 8.61 14.60
N ALA A 387 3.38 9.76 15.17
CA ALA A 387 3.13 11.05 14.54
C ALA A 387 3.82 11.08 13.18
N ASP A 388 3.16 11.68 12.19
CA ASP A 388 3.88 12.09 10.99
C ASP A 388 4.82 13.21 11.44
N ASP A 389 6.13 12.97 11.41
CA ASP A 389 7.10 14.08 11.46
C ASP A 389 6.74 15.07 10.35
N GLU A 390 6.93 16.37 10.58
CA GLU A 390 6.77 17.35 9.50
C GLU A 390 7.54 16.82 8.29
N PRO A 391 6.90 16.65 7.12
CA PRO A 391 7.56 16.07 5.96
C PRO A 391 8.80 16.92 5.72
N ARG A 392 9.98 16.30 5.84
CA ARG A 392 11.24 16.97 5.51
C ARG A 392 11.02 17.57 4.13
N ARG A 393 11.05 18.90 4.06
CA ARG A 393 10.82 19.62 2.82
C ARG A 393 11.88 19.13 1.86
N TRP A 394 11.46 18.33 0.88
CA TRP A 394 12.37 17.86 -0.16
C TRP A 394 13.00 19.08 -0.82
N GLU A 395 14.30 19.25 -0.60
CA GLU A 395 15.11 20.21 -1.32
C GLU A 395 15.57 19.51 -2.59
N PRO A 396 15.20 20.00 -3.79
CA PRO A 396 15.74 19.46 -5.02
C PRO A 396 17.28 19.52 -4.97
N PRO A 397 17.99 18.54 -5.55
CA PRO A 397 19.42 18.66 -5.75
C PRO A 397 19.74 19.99 -6.44
N GLU A 398 20.74 20.71 -5.92
CA GLU A 398 21.13 22.04 -6.42
C GLU A 398 21.29 22.02 -7.95
N GLY A 399 20.44 22.77 -8.65
CA GLY A 399 20.45 22.86 -10.12
C GLY A 399 19.10 22.71 -10.81
N GLU A 400 18.06 22.21 -10.13
CA GLU A 400 16.69 22.19 -10.67
C GLU A 400 15.94 23.48 -10.27
N ALA A 401 16.07 24.51 -11.11
CA ALA A 401 15.42 25.81 -10.90
C ALA A 401 13.90 25.75 -11.16
N GLU A 402 13.18 26.39 -10.22
CA GLU A 402 11.74 26.73 -10.17
C GLU A 402 10.71 25.58 -10.12
N PRO A 403 9.69 25.67 -9.22
CA PRO A 403 8.54 24.77 -9.30
C PRO A 403 7.84 25.03 -10.64
N PRO A 404 7.61 24.00 -11.49
CA PRO A 404 6.84 24.21 -12.69
C PRO A 404 5.43 24.67 -12.30
N PRO A 405 4.79 25.53 -13.10
CA PRO A 405 3.40 25.87 -12.90
C PRO A 405 2.55 24.59 -12.85
N ARG A 406 1.39 24.65 -12.17
CA ARG A 406 0.33 23.63 -12.32
C ARG A 406 0.21 23.28 -13.80
N TRP A 407 0.22 21.99 -14.08
CA TRP A 407 0.31 21.36 -15.40
C TRP A 407 -0.25 22.26 -16.53
N VAL A 408 0.64 22.87 -17.33
CA VAL A 408 0.27 23.51 -18.59
C VAL A 408 0.99 22.76 -19.71
N PRO A 409 0.27 22.05 -20.60
CA PRO A 409 0.92 21.37 -21.71
C PRO A 409 1.53 22.41 -22.66
N ARG A 410 2.85 22.32 -22.87
CA ARG A 410 3.56 23.03 -23.94
C ARG A 410 2.89 22.67 -25.27
N ARG A 411 2.25 23.65 -25.91
CA ARG A 411 1.75 23.51 -27.29
C ARG A 411 2.93 23.23 -28.21
N VAL A 412 3.07 21.99 -28.64
CA VAL A 412 3.87 21.68 -29.83
C VAL A 412 3.01 22.10 -31.02
N GLY A 413 3.43 23.15 -31.71
CA GLY A 413 2.75 23.66 -32.90
C GLY A 413 2.58 22.54 -33.92
N SER A 414 1.34 22.32 -34.36
CA SER A 414 1.06 21.49 -35.53
C SER A 414 1.51 22.23 -36.78
N PRO A 415 2.35 21.65 -37.66
CA PRO A 415 2.37 22.07 -39.04
C PRO A 415 1.11 21.52 -39.72
N ALA A 416 0.50 22.37 -40.55
CA ALA A 416 -0.70 22.09 -41.31
C ALA A 416 -0.56 20.81 -42.14
N ALA A 417 -1.61 20.00 -42.13
CA ALA A 417 -1.83 18.92 -43.08
C ALA A 417 -2.15 19.49 -44.48
N PRO A 418 -1.72 18.81 -45.56
CA PRO A 418 -2.47 18.78 -46.79
C PRO A 418 -3.06 17.39 -47.07
N ALA A 419 -4.03 17.43 -47.98
CA ALA A 419 -5.07 16.47 -48.23
C ALA A 419 -4.61 15.11 -48.82
N ALA A 420 -5.54 14.17 -48.70
CA ALA A 420 -5.49 12.79 -49.15
C ALA A 420 -5.22 12.61 -50.65
N GLN A 421 -4.63 11.45 -51.01
CA GLN A 421 -5.00 10.61 -52.16
C GLN A 421 -4.20 9.30 -52.16
N GLY A 422 -4.83 8.21 -52.63
CA GLY A 422 -4.12 7.11 -53.28
C GLY A 422 -4.17 5.75 -52.59
N ALA A 423 -4.93 4.84 -53.19
CA ALA A 423 -5.03 3.43 -52.85
C ALA A 423 -3.78 2.62 -53.23
N ALA A 424 -3.50 1.50 -52.53
CA ALA A 424 -3.19 0.20 -53.14
C ALA A 424 -2.86 -0.92 -52.13
N ARG A 425 -3.41 -2.09 -52.45
CA ARG A 425 -3.06 -3.48 -52.09
C ARG A 425 -1.68 -3.74 -51.44
N GLY A 426 -1.75 -4.53 -50.37
CA GLY A 426 -1.14 -5.86 -50.30
C GLY A 426 0.26 -5.97 -49.73
N GLN A 427 0.39 -6.62 -48.57
CA GLN A 427 1.16 -7.87 -48.39
C GLN A 427 1.19 -8.26 -46.91
N ARG A 428 0.77 -9.51 -46.65
CA ARG A 428 1.07 -10.25 -45.42
C ARG A 428 2.59 -10.40 -45.31
N GLN A 429 3.22 -9.71 -44.36
CA GLN A 429 4.54 -10.11 -43.88
C GLN A 429 4.41 -10.75 -42.49
N ARG A 430 4.97 -11.96 -42.43
CA ARG A 430 5.08 -12.82 -41.26
C ARG A 430 5.90 -12.09 -40.18
N LYS A 431 5.37 -12.12 -38.96
CA LYS A 431 6.05 -11.70 -37.73
C LYS A 431 7.32 -12.54 -37.53
N THR A 432 8.49 -11.94 -37.71
CA THR A 432 9.71 -12.38 -37.04
C THR A 432 9.77 -11.69 -35.69
N SER A 433 9.88 -12.50 -34.64
CA SER A 433 10.10 -12.06 -33.27
C SER A 433 11.53 -11.54 -33.13
N GLU A 434 11.74 -10.24 -33.27
CA GLU A 434 13.05 -9.62 -33.08
C GLU A 434 13.26 -9.07 -31.67
N LYS A 435 14.48 -9.32 -31.20
CA LYS A 435 14.99 -9.17 -29.85
C LYS A 435 14.84 -7.72 -29.37
N ARG A 436 14.10 -7.56 -28.27
CA ARG A 436 14.19 -6.41 -27.36
C ARG A 436 15.66 -6.15 -27.06
N ALA A 437 16.19 -4.97 -27.40
CA ALA A 437 17.47 -4.50 -26.88
C ALA A 437 17.38 -4.53 -25.35
N ARG A 438 18.08 -5.48 -24.74
CA ARG A 438 18.16 -5.61 -23.28
C ARG A 438 18.89 -4.35 -22.81
N ARG A 439 18.27 -3.60 -21.89
CA ARG A 439 19.02 -2.63 -21.09
C ARG A 439 20.25 -3.36 -20.52
N PRO A 440 21.42 -2.73 -20.47
CA PRO A 440 22.58 -3.33 -19.83
C PRO A 440 22.19 -3.82 -18.43
N PRO A 441 22.61 -5.02 -18.02
CA PRO A 441 22.32 -5.54 -16.69
C PRO A 441 22.81 -4.53 -15.65
N ARG A 442 21.98 -4.29 -14.64
CA ARG A 442 22.31 -3.32 -13.59
C ARG A 442 23.47 -3.86 -12.74
N PRO A 443 24.40 -3.00 -12.28
CA PRO A 443 25.49 -3.42 -11.42
C PRO A 443 24.94 -4.00 -10.10
N PRO A 444 25.41 -5.17 -9.66
CA PRO A 444 24.85 -5.89 -8.52
C PRO A 444 25.41 -5.36 -7.19
N VAL A 445 25.10 -4.11 -6.86
CA VAL A 445 25.66 -3.41 -5.68
C VAL A 445 25.47 -4.22 -4.40
N GLY A 446 24.28 -4.82 -4.19
CA GLY A 446 24.01 -5.64 -3.00
C GLY A 446 24.78 -6.97 -2.94
N GLU A 447 25.23 -7.51 -4.07
CA GLU A 447 26.15 -8.66 -4.08
C GLU A 447 27.57 -8.23 -3.74
N LEU A 448 28.05 -7.13 -4.33
CA LEU A 448 29.34 -6.56 -4.01
C LEU A 448 29.43 -6.19 -2.53
N MET A 449 28.39 -5.58 -1.96
CA MET A 449 28.35 -5.28 -0.53
C MET A 449 28.40 -6.51 0.35
N ARG A 450 27.68 -7.59 -0.01
CA ARG A 450 27.74 -8.87 0.73
C ARG A 450 29.15 -9.46 0.69
N VAL A 451 29.83 -9.38 -0.46
CA VAL A 451 31.22 -9.80 -0.60
C VAL A 451 32.15 -8.94 0.27
N VAL A 452 32.04 -7.61 0.19
CA VAL A 452 32.89 -6.71 0.98
C VAL A 452 32.66 -6.87 2.47
N GLN A 453 31.40 -7.04 2.90
CA GLN A 453 31.06 -7.25 4.31
C GLN A 453 31.59 -8.60 4.82
N HIS A 454 31.49 -9.66 4.02
CA HIS A 454 32.09 -10.96 4.34
C HIS A 454 33.62 -10.89 4.43
N LEU A 455 34.28 -10.17 3.51
CA LEU A 455 35.73 -9.97 3.54
C LEU A 455 36.18 -9.15 4.75
N ALA A 456 35.41 -8.12 5.13
CA ALA A 456 35.67 -7.31 6.32
C ALA A 456 35.55 -8.13 7.61
N GLU A 457 34.54 -9.01 7.70
CA GLU A 457 34.41 -9.96 8.82
C GLU A 457 35.62 -10.91 8.92
N LEU A 458 36.13 -11.40 7.79
CA LEU A 458 37.32 -12.26 7.75
C LEU A 458 38.62 -11.51 8.08
N SER A 459 38.74 -10.23 7.72
CA SER A 459 39.92 -9.41 8.00
C SER A 459 39.91 -8.77 9.40
N GLY A 460 38.77 -8.81 10.10
CA GLY A 460 38.57 -8.11 11.37
C GLY A 460 38.32 -6.61 11.22
N ASP A 461 38.13 -6.13 9.99
CA ASP A 461 37.77 -4.74 9.71
C ASP A 461 36.27 -4.51 9.85
N ARG A 462 35.87 -3.34 10.33
CA ARG A 462 34.46 -2.93 10.38
C ARG A 462 34.17 -1.90 9.30
N LEU A 463 33.72 -2.38 8.14
CA LEU A 463 33.07 -1.56 7.11
C LEU A 463 31.57 -1.84 7.15
N GLN A 464 30.78 -0.89 7.65
CA GLN A 464 29.33 -1.06 7.83
C GLN A 464 28.58 0.20 7.37
N GLY A 465 27.33 0.02 6.92
CA GLY A 465 26.38 1.10 6.69
C GLY A 465 26.55 1.90 5.39
N GLU A 466 26.09 3.16 5.43
CA GLU A 466 25.91 4.05 4.27
C GLU A 466 27.21 4.34 3.50
N ALA A 467 28.34 4.46 4.21
CA ALA A 467 29.63 4.74 3.61
C ALA A 467 30.11 3.59 2.71
N LEU A 468 29.87 2.34 3.13
CA LEU A 468 30.17 1.15 2.33
C LEU A 468 29.27 1.08 1.08
N TYR A 469 27.97 1.34 1.25
CA TYR A 469 27.03 1.38 0.13
C TYR A 469 27.44 2.41 -0.92
N ARG A 470 27.72 3.65 -0.50
CA ARG A 470 28.19 4.71 -1.39
C ARG A 470 29.47 4.30 -2.11
N ARG A 471 30.43 3.71 -1.40
CA ARG A 471 31.71 3.28 -1.97
C ARG A 471 31.53 2.15 -3.00
N CYS A 472 30.70 1.16 -2.71
CA CYS A 472 30.40 0.07 -3.66
C CYS A 472 29.71 0.59 -4.92
N ARG A 473 28.81 1.57 -4.76
CA ARG A 473 28.14 2.22 -5.89
C ARG A 473 29.11 3.04 -6.74
N GLU A 474 30.03 3.78 -6.13
CA GLU A 474 31.09 4.51 -6.83
C GLU A 474 32.01 3.56 -7.60
N LEU A 475 32.40 2.44 -7.00
CA LEU A 475 33.23 1.42 -7.64
C LEU A 475 32.56 0.80 -8.87
N LEU A 476 31.27 0.47 -8.77
CA LEU A 476 30.52 -0.15 -9.87
C LEU A 476 30.04 0.85 -10.93
N ALA A 477 30.08 2.16 -10.65
CA ALA A 477 29.75 3.20 -11.61
C ALA A 477 30.94 3.57 -12.53
N ASP A 478 32.15 3.23 -12.12
CA ASP A 478 33.39 3.49 -12.85
C ASP A 478 33.81 2.21 -13.62
N PRO A 479 33.71 2.19 -14.97
CA PRO A 479 34.01 1.00 -15.76
C PRO A 479 35.44 0.48 -15.59
N GLU A 480 36.40 1.38 -15.34
CA GLU A 480 37.81 1.00 -15.16
C GLU A 480 37.99 0.31 -13.81
N LYS A 481 37.44 0.88 -12.73
CA LYS A 481 37.49 0.24 -11.40
C LYS A 481 36.70 -1.06 -11.34
N ALA A 482 35.59 -1.17 -12.07
CA ALA A 482 34.83 -2.40 -12.17
C ALA A 482 35.63 -3.50 -12.87
N ALA A 483 36.41 -3.16 -13.91
CA ALA A 483 37.31 -4.08 -14.58
C ALA A 483 38.46 -4.53 -13.66
N GLU A 484 39.10 -3.59 -12.94
CA GLU A 484 40.12 -3.92 -11.93
C GLU A 484 39.59 -4.89 -10.85
N LEU A 485 38.34 -4.70 -10.41
CA LEU A 485 37.67 -5.59 -9.46
C LEU A 485 37.49 -7.01 -10.01
N LEU A 486 37.16 -7.15 -11.30
CA LEU A 486 37.02 -8.45 -11.96
C LEU A 486 38.37 -9.17 -12.09
N GLU A 487 39.43 -8.42 -12.42
CA GLU A 487 40.80 -8.93 -12.50
C GLU A 487 41.28 -9.46 -11.12
N VAL A 488 41.06 -8.69 -10.05
CA VAL A 488 41.41 -9.08 -8.68
C VAL A 488 40.61 -10.30 -8.19
N MET A 489 39.35 -10.43 -8.63
CA MET A 489 38.50 -11.59 -8.29
C MET A 489 38.82 -12.85 -9.11
N GLY A 490 39.75 -12.78 -10.07
CA GLY A 490 40.14 -13.91 -10.91
C GLY A 490 39.03 -14.38 -11.85
N LEU A 491 38.14 -13.47 -12.27
CA LEU A 491 36.99 -13.79 -13.12
C LEU A 491 37.26 -13.52 -14.62
N ASP A 492 38.49 -13.13 -14.98
CA ASP A 492 38.89 -12.73 -16.34
C ASP A 492 39.58 -13.83 -17.17
N ASP A 493 39.49 -15.10 -16.78
CA ASP A 493 40.20 -16.21 -17.43
C ASP A 493 39.55 -16.76 -18.73
N ASP A 494 38.48 -16.16 -19.26
CA ASP A 494 37.76 -16.69 -20.45
C ASP A 494 37.60 -15.68 -21.62
N ALA A 495 38.52 -14.73 -21.76
CA ALA A 495 38.64 -13.89 -22.96
C ALA A 495 39.96 -14.14 -23.71
N SER A 496 40.10 -15.34 -24.28
CA SER A 496 41.11 -15.68 -25.31
C SER A 496 40.44 -16.27 -26.55
#